data_AF-A0A7X7T4K9-F1
#
_entry.id   AF-A0A7X7T4K9-F1
#
_cell.length_a   1.000
_cell.length_b   1.000
_cell.length_c   1.000
_cell.angle_alpha   90.00
_cell.angle_beta   90.00
_cell.angle_gamma   90.00
#
_symmetry.space_group_name_H-M   'P 1'
#
loop_
_entity.id
_entity.type
_entity.pdbx_description
1 polymer ?
#
loop_
_entity_poly.entity_id
_entity_poly.type
_entity_poly.pdbx_seq_one_letter_code
_entity_poly.pdbx_strand_id
1 'polypeptide(L)'
;MRGTELLVFVRGETSWGVERAEVRRFGVTGGGITISLRHDRLRADRVVAMLSTPTVRKPGRILRRFWPVSSRGLAVVEGQVVVVIDPLAPPPELALQTEGASDE
;
A
#
# COMPACT_ATOMS: atom_id res chain seq x y z
N MET A 1 -17.31 8.99 13.52
CA MET A 1 -16.61 8.47 12.33
C MET A 1 -15.85 7.23 12.77
N ARG A 2 -16.04 6.07 12.12
CA ARG A 2 -15.23 4.88 12.46
C ARG A 2 -13.77 5.19 12.13
N GLY A 3 -12.87 4.86 13.06
CA GLY A 3 -11.45 5.02 12.84
C GLY A 3 -11.01 4.23 11.63
N THR A 4 -10.27 4.85 10.71
CA THR A 4 -9.64 4.13 9.61
C THR A 4 -8.56 3.23 10.19
N GLU A 5 -8.60 1.93 9.91
CA GLU A 5 -7.50 1.00 10.20
C GLU A 5 -6.56 0.96 8.99
N LEU A 6 -5.25 0.90 9.23
CA LEU A 6 -4.23 0.88 8.20
C LEU A 6 -3.40 -0.40 8.32
N LEU A 7 -3.37 -1.18 7.25
CA LEU A 7 -2.41 -2.25 7.08
C LEU A 7 -1.08 -1.63 6.66
N VAL A 8 -0.02 -1.91 7.41
CA VAL A 8 1.36 -1.51 7.09
C VAL A 8 2.15 -2.72 6.61
N PHE A 9 2.85 -2.57 5.50
CA PHE A 9 3.65 -3.62 4.88
C PHE A 9 4.90 -3.01 4.24
N VAL A 10 5.87 -3.87 3.91
CA VAL A 10 7.14 -3.46 3.29
C VAL A 10 7.24 -4.08 1.90
N ARG A 11 7.76 -3.31 0.96
CA ARG A 11 8.18 -3.76 -0.36
C ARG A 11 9.49 -3.05 -0.71
N GLY A 12 10.55 -3.82 -0.94
CA GLY A 12 11.91 -3.31 -0.98
C GLY A 12 12.29 -2.69 0.36
N GLU A 13 12.82 -1.46 0.33
CA GLU A 13 13.19 -0.70 1.52
C GLU A 13 12.07 0.25 2.00
N THR A 14 10.94 0.28 1.28
CA THR A 14 9.87 1.25 1.51
C THR A 14 8.74 0.65 2.33
N SER A 15 8.26 1.43 3.31
CA SER A 15 7.06 1.11 4.09
C SER A 15 5.82 1.73 3.47
N TRP A 16 4.81 0.89 3.30
CA TRP A 16 3.56 1.20 2.60
C TRP A 16 2.36 0.98 3.52
N GLY A 17 1.31 1.76 3.27
CA GLY A 17 0.07 1.70 4.01
C GLY A 17 -1.11 1.59 3.07
N VAL A 18 -2.06 0.72 3.38
CA VAL A 18 -3.37 0.67 2.72
C VAL A 18 -4.47 0.56 3.75
N GLU A 19 -5.58 1.25 3.53
CA GLU A 19 -6.72 1.17 4.44
C GLU A 19 -7.28 -0.25 4.48
N ARG A 20 -7.50 -0.78 5.69
CA ARG A 20 -7.99 -2.14 5.90
C ARG A 20 -9.31 -2.41 5.17
N ALA A 21 -10.17 -1.40 5.02
CA ALA A 21 -11.46 -1.50 4.34
C ALA A 21 -11.34 -1.79 2.82
N GLU A 22 -10.16 -1.53 2.24
CA GLU A 22 -9.84 -1.81 0.84
C GLU A 22 -9.29 -3.23 0.67
N VAL A 23 -8.73 -3.82 1.73
CA VAL A 23 -8.14 -5.16 1.72
C VAL A 23 -9.22 -6.24 1.81
N ARG A 24 -9.24 -7.14 0.82
CA ARG A 24 -10.15 -8.28 0.75
C ARG A 24 -9.52 -9.57 1.28
N ARG A 25 -8.28 -9.85 0.90
CA ARG A 25 -7.61 -11.13 1.19
C ARG A 25 -6.09 -10.98 1.18
N PHE A 26 -5.43 -11.84 1.95
CA PHE A 26 -4.00 -12.09 1.90
C PHE A 26 -3.72 -13.45 1.25
N GLY A 27 -2.63 -13.53 0.50
CA GLY A 27 -2.05 -14.77 0.01
C GLY A 27 -0.54 -14.76 0.21
N VAL A 28 0.05 -15.94 0.36
CA VAL A 28 1.50 -16.11 0.34
C VAL A 28 1.85 -16.89 -0.93
N THR A 29 2.83 -16.40 -1.66
CA THR A 29 3.36 -17.02 -2.88
C THR A 29 4.87 -17.16 -2.75
N GLY A 30 5.50 -17.92 -3.65
CA GLY A 30 6.97 -18.07 -3.65
C GLY A 30 7.74 -16.75 -3.77
N GLY A 31 7.11 -15.67 -4.24
CA GLY A 31 7.69 -14.33 -4.38
C GLY A 31 7.30 -13.33 -3.29
N GLY A 32 6.65 -13.76 -2.20
CA GLY A 32 6.22 -12.91 -1.09
C GLY A 32 4.71 -12.92 -0.84
N ILE A 33 4.22 -11.88 -0.18
CA ILE A 33 2.82 -11.69 0.20
C ILE A 33 2.08 -10.96 -0.92
N THR A 34 0.91 -11.48 -1.28
CA THR A 34 -0.05 -10.80 -2.15
C THR A 34 -1.18 -10.23 -1.32
N ILE A 35 -1.43 -8.93 -1.46
CA ILE A 35 -2.54 -8.22 -0.81
C ILE A 35 -3.59 -7.92 -1.87
N SER A 36 -4.73 -8.61 -1.82
CA SER A 36 -5.84 -8.36 -2.75
C SER A 36 -6.67 -7.19 -2.26
N LEU A 37 -6.77 -6.15 -3.11
CA LEU A 37 -7.66 -5.02 -2.94
C LEU A 37 -8.99 -5.29 -3.65
N ARG A 38 -9.90 -4.31 -3.64
CA ARG A 38 -11.17 -4.38 -4.40
C ARG A 38 -10.96 -4.40 -5.92
N HIS A 39 -9.98 -3.64 -6.42
CA HIS A 39 -9.79 -3.40 -7.85
C HIS A 39 -8.43 -3.89 -8.36
N ASP A 40 -7.52 -4.30 -7.48
CA ASP A 40 -6.14 -4.63 -7.83
C ASP A 40 -5.50 -5.59 -6.82
N ARG A 41 -4.25 -6.00 -7.06
CA ARG A 41 -3.41 -6.81 -6.16
C ARG A 41 -2.05 -6.16 -5.99
N LEU A 42 -1.60 -6.09 -4.74
CA LEU A 42 -0.28 -5.56 -4.38
C LEU A 42 0.68 -6.68 -4.01
N ARG A 43 1.97 -6.50 -4.33
CA ARG A 43 3.08 -7.29 -3.78
C ARG A 43 3.61 -6.63 -2.50
N ALA A 44 3.92 -7.47 -1.53
CA ALA A 44 4.59 -7.10 -0.30
C ALA A 44 5.61 -8.19 0.05
N ASP A 45 6.74 -7.80 0.61
CA ASP A 45 7.75 -8.74 1.10
C ASP A 45 7.34 -9.25 2.49
N ARG A 46 6.76 -8.36 3.31
CA ARG A 46 6.23 -8.69 4.65
C ARG A 46 5.14 -7.72 5.08
N VAL A 47 4.20 -8.21 5.90
CA VAL A 47 3.27 -7.37 6.66
C VAL A 47 3.92 -7.02 7.99
N VAL A 48 3.87 -5.75 8.38
CA VAL A 48 4.51 -5.24 9.60
C VAL A 48 3.48 -5.10 10.72
N ALA A 49 2.37 -4.41 10.46
CA ALA A 49 1.41 -4.07 11.49
C ALA A 49 0.01 -3.80 10.92
N MET A 50 -0.99 -3.89 11.81
CA MET A 50 -2.30 -3.29 11.62
C MET A 50 -2.44 -2.16 12.64
N LEU A 51 -2.61 -0.92 12.15
CA LEU A 51 -2.72 0.25 13.01
C LEU A 51 -4.17 0.71 13.09
N SER A 52 -4.68 0.83 14.30
CA SER A 52 -5.96 1.49 14.54
C SER A 52 -5.77 2.99 14.56
N THR A 53 -6.55 3.74 13.78
CA THR A 53 -6.62 5.21 13.83
C THR A 53 -5.30 5.96 13.57
N PRO A 54 -4.50 5.63 12.53
CA PRO A 54 -3.29 6.40 12.26
C PRO A 54 -3.63 7.79 11.75
N THR A 55 -2.80 8.77 12.14
CA THR A 55 -2.88 10.11 11.58
C THR A 55 -2.26 10.13 10.19
N VAL A 56 -3.10 10.22 9.16
CA VAL A 56 -2.65 10.37 7.76
C VAL A 56 -2.66 11.85 7.40
N ARG A 57 -1.49 12.38 7.01
CA ARG A 57 -1.32 13.75 6.51
C ARG A 57 -1.39 13.75 4.99
N LYS A 58 -2.26 14.60 4.42
CA LYS A 58 -2.38 14.74 2.96
C LYS A 58 -1.04 15.19 2.36
N PRO A 59 -0.71 14.73 1.13
CA PRO A 59 0.52 15.14 0.47
C PRO A 59 0.44 16.62 0.11
N GLY A 60 1.34 17.42 0.69
CA GLY A 60 1.49 18.84 0.34
C GLY A 60 2.00 19.04 -1.09
N ARG A 61 1.89 20.26 -1.63
CA ARG A 61 2.32 20.58 -3.00
C ARG A 61 3.78 20.20 -3.29
N ILE A 62 4.66 20.38 -2.30
CA ILE A 62 6.10 20.07 -2.42
C ILE A 62 6.32 18.56 -2.57
N LEU A 63 5.62 17.73 -1.79
CA LEU A 63 5.78 16.27 -1.85
C LEU A 63 5.43 15.73 -3.24
N ARG A 64 4.38 16.26 -3.87
CA ARG A 64 3.97 15.86 -5.23
C ARG A 64 5.05 16.10 -6.30
N ARG A 65 6.00 17.00 -6.05
CA ARG A 65 7.12 17.27 -6.97
C ARG A 65 8.18 16.18 -6.92
N PHE A 66 8.38 15.55 -5.76
CA PHE A 66 9.38 14.51 -5.53
C PHE A 66 8.78 13.10 -5.52
N TRP A 67 7.46 13.01 -5.40
CA TRP A 67 6.70 11.78 -5.38
C TRP A 67 5.56 11.86 -6.41
N PRO A 68 5.82 11.50 -7.68
CA PRO A 68 4.85 11.68 -8.77
C PRO A 68 3.72 10.65 -8.76
N VAL A 69 3.76 9.68 -7.84
CA VAL A 69 2.77 8.59 -7.75
C VAL A 69 1.57 9.01 -6.89
N SER A 70 0.37 8.57 -7.27
CA SER A 70 -0.85 8.84 -6.49
C SER A 70 -0.73 8.26 -5.08
N SER A 71 -1.06 9.07 -4.08
CA SER A 71 -1.11 8.67 -2.67
C SER A 71 -2.22 9.41 -1.94
N ARG A 72 -2.83 8.74 -0.96
CA ARG A 72 -3.80 9.37 -0.04
C ARG A 72 -3.08 10.24 1.00
N GLY A 73 -1.81 9.94 1.29
CA GLY A 73 -0.95 10.76 2.15
C GLY A 73 0.20 9.99 2.77
N LEU A 74 0.74 10.56 3.85
CA LEU A 74 1.81 9.98 4.65
C LEU A 74 1.32 9.76 6.08
N ALA A 75 1.71 8.65 6.69
CA ALA A 75 1.61 8.42 8.12
C ALA A 75 3.03 8.29 8.70
N VAL A 76 3.19 8.62 9.98
CA VAL A 76 4.42 8.35 10.73
C VAL A 76 4.09 7.32 11.81
N VAL A 77 4.81 6.20 11.78
CA VAL A 77 4.59 5.04 12.65
C VAL A 77 5.92 4.71 13.28
N GLU A 78 6.04 4.88 14.59
CA GLU A 78 7.29 4.59 15.34
C GLU A 78 8.54 5.26 14.73
N GLY A 79 8.38 6.49 14.21
CA GLY A 79 9.45 7.24 13.55
C GLY A 79 9.71 6.85 12.09
N GLN A 80 9.02 5.84 11.55
CA GLN A 80 9.08 5.47 10.14
C GLN A 80 7.97 6.16 9.33
N VAL A 81 8.34 6.65 8.14
CA VAL A 81 7.37 7.21 7.19
C VAL A 81 6.71 6.07 6.43
N VAL A 82 5.38 6.05 6.45
CA VAL A 82 4.55 5.11 5.72
C VAL A 82 3.79 5.86 4.64
N VAL A 83 3.99 5.46 3.38
CA VAL A 83 3.26 6.02 2.24
C VAL A 83 1.89 5.35 2.16
N VAL A 84 0.82 6.12 2.38
CA VAL A 84 -0.55 5.61 2.28
C VAL A 84 -1.00 5.68 0.83
N ILE A 85 -1.15 4.53 0.20
CA ILE A 85 -1.41 4.41 -1.22
C ILE A 85 -2.87 4.79 -1.55
N ASP A 86 -3.07 5.23 -2.79
CA ASP A 86 -4.40 5.25 -3.39
C ASP A 86 -4.69 3.87 -4.01
N PRO A 87 -5.70 3.12 -3.52
CA PRO A 87 -6.00 1.78 -4.04
C PRO A 87 -6.54 1.78 -5.47
N LEU A 88 -6.92 2.94 -6.02
CA LEU A 88 -7.37 3.08 -7.42
C LEU A 88 -6.21 3.35 -8.39
N ALA A 89 -5.05 3.73 -7.88
CA ALA A 89 -3.86 4.03 -8.66
C ALA A 89 -2.60 3.63 -7.87
N PRO A 90 -2.41 2.33 -7.59
CA PRO A 90 -1.28 1.88 -6.80
C PRO A 90 0.05 2.16 -7.53
N PRO A 91 1.13 2.43 -6.78
CA PRO A 91 2.48 2.54 -7.33
C PRO A 91 2.87 1.33 -8.19
N PRO A 92 3.53 1.51 -9.36
CA PRO A 92 3.95 0.42 -10.22
C PRO A 92 4.82 -0.64 -9.52
N GLU A 93 5.65 -0.23 -8.56
CA GLU A 93 6.49 -1.15 -7.77
C GLU A 93 5.70 -2.08 -6.85
N LEU A 94 4.45 -1.71 -6.52
CA LEU A 94 3.53 -2.51 -5.74
C LEU A 94 2.61 -3.36 -6.62
N ALA A 95 2.29 -2.88 -7.82
CA ALA A 95 1.40 -3.59 -8.72
C ALA A 95 1.96 -4.99 -8.99
N LEU A 96 1.16 -6.03 -8.74
CA LEU A 96 1.36 -7.28 -9.46
C LEU A 96 1.08 -6.95 -10.91
N GLN A 97 2.12 -6.87 -11.74
CA GLN A 97 1.89 -7.01 -13.16
C GLN A 97 1.11 -8.32 -13.32
N THR A 98 -0.12 -8.20 -13.84
CA THR A 98 -0.77 -9.31 -14.49
C THR A 98 0.20 -9.65 -15.60
N GLU A 99 1.11 -10.62 -15.37
CA GLU A 99 1.74 -11.31 -16.48
C GLU A 99 0.57 -11.66 -17.40
N GLY A 100 0.68 -11.19 -18.64
CA GLY A 100 -0.32 -11.44 -19.64
C GLY A 100 -0.71 -12.91 -19.56
N ALA A 101 -2.00 -13.17 -19.76
CA ALA A 101 -2.36 -14.43 -20.38
C ALA A 101 -1.56 -14.51 -21.68
N SER A 102 -0.38 -15.11 -21.60
CA SER A 102 0.46 -15.52 -22.71
C SER A 102 0.49 -17.04 -22.60
N ASP A 103 -0.06 -17.66 -23.64
CA ASP A 103 -0.17 -19.09 -23.95
C ASP A 103 -1.14 -19.86 -23.03
N GLU A 104 -2.23 -20.48 -23.50
CA GLU A 104 -2.48 -21.22 -24.76
C GLU A 104 -3.88 -20.95 -25.35
#